data_AF-C3MS19-F1
#
_entry.id   AF-C3MS19-F1
#
_cell.length_a   1.000
_cell.length_b   1.000
_cell.length_c   1.000
_cell.angle_alpha   90.00
_cell.angle_beta   90.00
_cell.angle_gamma   90.00
#
_symmetry.space_group_name_H-M   'P 1'
#
loop_
_entity.id
_entity.type
_entity.pdbx_description
1 polymer ?
#
loop_
_entity_poly.entity_id
_entity_poly.type
_entity_poly.pdbx_seq_one_letter_code
_entity_poly.pdbx_strand_id
1 'polypeptide(L)'
;MVGTMVKNRALSNAISIIILIFVILLVFIPFLYYLNNISQNTTVTTSIVNNYIYLKNLQISQITTGHPSLYYNGSSIYAVYSNGTFVPTSNLTIVSILYLNTNGIWVNVTSIQYPLVVSKGQVIILPSYIQGRPIIIVTSLGNIFFLQPGSSIGPFATPSKGGVEILTQIYNSSGPLSVSTNVTTNIYSTYENFTTPIAFSNQTGTFVARLPQYVFYQNSKGQVITGVFHNWIVLGLATVNSTATQGIKVTLQGQPVVLIGNYTQVTSTVSLTLQVKGDSNINVSIFVNGNNYTIKNNRTITVLAGYVNITVITLQTNDTTRQSQGIITHYSYSNATYNGKTYVAKSFLIFILPGTINPTVYLNYRNDYNYYLVNIIGNYNKNSQVYLILNGTVYNYNNNYWIIGGNYSFHPTCVFTATTTYGAQTVIFQYSNGTSFTYTFPNIPSYVIINQPMTITVSYNIIEYWQQLK
;
A
#
# COMPACT_ATOMS: atom_id res chain seq x y z
N MET A 1 27.49 75.01 -73.15
CA MET A 1 28.13 73.87 -72.46
C MET A 1 28.13 74.18 -70.97
N VAL A 2 27.10 73.74 -70.25
CA VAL A 2 26.96 73.98 -68.81
C VAL A 2 26.94 72.61 -68.16
N GLY A 3 28.05 72.25 -67.50
CA GLY A 3 28.20 71.00 -66.79
C GLY A 3 27.25 70.96 -65.60
N THR A 4 26.30 70.05 -65.64
CA THR A 4 25.47 69.67 -64.49
C THR A 4 26.38 69.10 -63.41
N MET A 5 26.53 69.82 -62.30
CA MET A 5 27.14 69.30 -61.07
C MET A 5 26.40 68.04 -60.64
N VAL A 6 27.06 66.88 -60.74
CA VAL A 6 26.62 65.65 -60.10
C VAL A 6 26.63 65.89 -58.59
N LYS A 7 25.45 66.08 -58.03
CA LYS A 7 25.22 66.30 -56.59
C LYS A 7 25.85 65.13 -55.81
N ASN A 8 26.71 65.43 -54.84
CA ASN A 8 27.43 64.51 -53.92
C ASN A 8 26.53 63.61 -53.03
N ARG A 9 25.47 63.01 -53.59
CA ARG A 9 24.59 62.05 -52.88
C ARG A 9 25.32 60.76 -52.53
N ALA A 10 26.24 60.31 -53.39
CA ALA A 10 27.03 59.11 -53.13
C ALA A 10 27.98 59.29 -51.92
N LEU A 11 28.65 60.45 -51.83
CA LEU A 11 29.58 60.75 -50.73
C LEU A 11 28.85 61.00 -49.41
N SER A 12 27.72 61.72 -49.44
CA SER A 12 26.89 61.98 -48.25
C SER A 12 26.28 60.70 -47.68
N ASN A 13 25.82 59.78 -48.54
CA ASN A 13 25.36 58.46 -48.12
C ASN A 13 26.50 57.63 -47.52
N ALA A 14 27.69 57.64 -48.13
CA ALA A 14 28.85 56.94 -47.60
C ALA A 14 29.26 57.45 -46.21
N ILE A 15 29.32 58.78 -46.03
CA ILE A 15 29.65 59.39 -44.73
C ILE A 15 28.56 59.09 -43.69
N SER A 16 27.28 59.17 -44.06
CA SER A 16 26.17 58.82 -43.15
C SER A 16 26.19 57.35 -42.74
N ILE A 17 26.52 56.44 -43.67
CA ILE A 17 26.69 55.01 -43.37
C ILE A 17 27.88 54.79 -42.44
N ILE A 18 29.00 55.47 -42.65
CA ILE A 18 30.18 55.36 -41.76
C ILE A 18 29.86 55.89 -40.36
N ILE A 19 29.18 57.05 -40.25
CA ILE A 19 28.74 57.60 -38.96
C ILE A 19 27.76 56.65 -38.28
N LEU A 20 26.81 56.08 -39.02
CA LEU A 20 25.86 55.10 -38.49
C LEU A 20 26.58 53.83 -37.97
N ILE A 21 27.56 53.32 -38.71
CA ILE A 21 28.41 52.20 -38.27
C ILE A 21 29.16 52.57 -36.99
N PHE A 22 29.72 53.78 -36.90
CA PHE A 22 30.40 54.27 -35.69
C PHE A 22 29.46 54.38 -34.49
N VAL A 23 28.24 54.91 -34.69
CA VAL A 23 27.22 55.00 -33.63
C VAL A 23 26.75 53.61 -33.20
N ILE A 24 26.54 52.69 -34.14
CA ILE A 24 26.23 51.28 -33.83
C ILE A 24 27.38 50.66 -33.03
N LEU A 25 28.63 50.83 -33.43
CA LEU A 25 29.77 50.28 -32.69
C LEU A 25 29.90 50.89 -31.29
N LEU A 26 29.76 52.22 -31.16
CA LEU A 26 29.90 52.93 -29.88
C LEU A 26 28.76 52.69 -28.90
N VAL A 27 27.54 52.42 -29.37
CA VAL A 27 26.37 52.23 -28.49
C VAL A 27 26.01 50.75 -28.34
N PHE A 28 26.04 50.00 -29.44
CA PHE A 28 25.58 48.61 -29.46
C PHE A 28 26.58 47.67 -28.79
N ILE A 29 27.90 47.89 -28.92
CA ILE A 29 28.90 47.05 -28.24
C ILE A 29 28.83 47.20 -26.71
N PRO A 30 28.82 48.41 -26.11
CA PRO A 30 28.64 48.54 -24.66
C PRO A 30 27.30 48.00 -24.17
N PHE A 31 26.23 48.16 -24.96
CA PHE A 31 24.91 47.60 -24.65
C PHE A 31 24.93 46.07 -24.62
N LEU A 32 25.56 45.42 -25.60
CA LEU A 32 25.74 43.96 -25.61
C LEU A 32 26.60 43.49 -24.42
N TYR A 33 27.64 44.24 -24.05
CA TYR A 33 28.48 43.92 -22.89
C TYR A 33 27.70 44.04 -21.58
N TYR A 34 26.85 45.07 -21.46
CA TYR A 34 25.95 45.26 -20.32
C TYR A 34 24.91 44.14 -20.20
N LEU A 35 24.27 43.75 -21.32
CA LEU A 35 23.34 42.62 -21.34
C LEU A 35 24.00 41.29 -20.95
N ASN A 36 25.23 41.05 -21.42
CA ASN A 36 26.00 39.87 -21.05
C ASN A 36 26.37 39.88 -19.55
N ASN A 37 26.76 41.02 -19.00
CA ASN A 37 27.02 41.15 -17.57
C ASN A 37 25.77 40.92 -16.72
N ILE A 38 24.60 41.43 -17.12
CA ILE A 38 23.34 41.17 -16.41
C ILE A 38 22.96 39.69 -16.48
N SER A 39 23.04 39.07 -17.65
CA SER A 39 22.68 37.64 -17.80
C SER A 39 23.62 36.74 -16.99
N GLN A 40 24.93 37.03 -17.01
CA GLN A 40 25.91 36.33 -16.18
C GLN A 40 25.67 36.57 -14.69
N ASN A 41 25.46 37.81 -14.26
CA ASN A 41 25.21 38.12 -12.85
C ASN A 41 23.92 37.48 -12.34
N THR A 42 22.87 37.42 -13.15
CA THR A 42 21.59 36.75 -12.80
C THR A 42 21.77 35.23 -12.70
N THR A 43 22.58 34.64 -13.58
CA THR A 43 22.90 33.20 -13.55
C THR A 43 23.78 32.83 -12.35
N VAL A 44 24.77 33.68 -12.03
CA VAL A 44 25.66 33.52 -10.87
C VAL A 44 24.90 33.70 -9.56
N THR A 45 24.08 34.75 -9.42
CA THR A 45 23.25 34.97 -8.22
C THR A 45 22.24 33.85 -8.00
N THR A 46 21.58 33.38 -9.06
CA THR A 46 20.66 32.23 -8.97
C THR A 46 21.40 30.94 -8.55
N SER A 47 22.60 30.71 -9.09
CA SER A 47 23.44 29.56 -8.71
C SER A 47 23.92 29.65 -7.26
N ILE A 48 24.27 30.84 -6.78
CA ILE A 48 24.66 31.10 -5.38
C ILE A 48 23.46 30.84 -4.45
N VAL A 49 22.29 31.40 -4.76
CA VAL A 49 21.06 31.20 -3.97
C VAL A 49 20.66 29.73 -3.93
N ASN A 50 20.69 29.02 -5.06
CA ASN A 50 20.39 27.59 -5.12
C ASN A 50 21.38 26.75 -4.31
N ASN A 51 22.67 27.11 -4.32
CA ASN A 51 23.67 26.47 -3.48
C ASN A 51 23.40 26.71 -1.99
N TYR A 52 23.02 27.93 -1.58
CA TYR A 52 22.65 28.20 -0.18
C TYR A 52 21.40 27.41 0.24
N ILE A 53 20.38 27.33 -0.60
CA ILE A 53 19.17 26.51 -0.34
C ILE A 53 19.55 25.03 -0.23
N TYR A 54 20.40 24.53 -1.13
CA TYR A 54 20.90 23.16 -1.10
C TYR A 54 21.66 22.87 0.20
N LEU A 55 22.62 23.71 0.58
CA LEU A 55 23.39 23.57 1.82
C LEU A 55 22.51 23.65 3.07
N LYS A 56 21.51 24.54 3.05
CA LYS A 56 20.51 24.65 4.13
C LYS A 56 19.71 23.36 4.30
N ASN A 57 19.18 22.83 3.20
CA ASN A 57 18.42 21.56 3.20
C ASN A 57 19.30 20.36 3.55
N LEU A 58 20.54 20.36 3.09
CA LEU A 58 21.53 19.35 3.43
C LEU A 58 21.81 19.34 4.93
N GLN A 59 21.98 20.51 5.57
CA GLN A 59 22.19 20.59 7.02
C GLN A 59 20.97 20.14 7.82
N ILE A 60 19.74 20.43 7.38
CA ILE A 60 18.52 19.90 8.00
C ILE A 60 18.50 18.37 7.90
N SER A 61 18.77 17.83 6.71
CA SER A 61 18.84 16.38 6.47
C SER A 61 19.92 15.73 7.33
N GLN A 62 21.09 16.35 7.44
CA GLN A 62 22.20 15.88 8.27
C GLN A 62 21.80 15.80 9.75
N ILE A 63 21.20 16.85 10.31
CA ILE A 63 20.81 16.86 11.72
C ILE A 63 19.67 15.86 12.00
N THR A 64 18.66 15.80 11.13
CA THR A 64 17.54 14.85 11.26
C THR A 64 17.96 13.39 11.07
N THR A 65 19.05 13.12 10.36
CA THR A 65 19.63 11.79 10.19
C THR A 65 20.74 11.47 11.20
N GLY A 66 21.09 12.40 12.09
CA GLY A 66 22.03 12.15 13.19
C GLY A 66 23.48 12.61 12.96
N HIS A 67 23.72 13.64 12.14
CA HIS A 67 25.05 14.12 11.75
C HIS A 67 25.30 15.62 12.03
N PRO A 68 25.30 16.11 13.28
CA PRO A 68 24.98 15.40 14.53
C PRO A 68 23.49 15.43 14.87
N SER A 69 22.99 14.44 15.61
CA SER A 69 21.76 14.58 16.37
C SER A 69 21.98 15.50 17.57
N LEU A 70 20.97 16.29 17.90
CA LEU A 70 21.01 17.25 18.99
C LEU A 70 20.00 16.83 20.05
N TYR A 71 20.42 16.69 21.30
CA TYR A 71 19.50 16.47 22.42
C TYR A 71 19.70 17.50 23.49
N TYR A 72 18.60 18.08 23.95
CA TYR A 72 18.61 19.06 25.01
C TYR A 72 17.95 18.47 26.26
N ASN A 73 18.71 18.31 27.36
CA ASN A 73 18.19 17.71 28.60
C ASN A 73 17.64 18.74 29.60
N GLY A 74 17.64 20.04 29.26
CA GLY A 74 17.31 21.11 30.20
C GLY A 74 18.52 21.87 30.72
N SER A 75 19.73 21.30 30.75
CA SER A 75 20.96 21.95 31.24
C SER A 75 22.10 21.96 30.23
N SER A 76 22.06 21.10 29.24
CA SER A 76 23.12 20.93 28.25
C SER A 76 22.56 20.38 26.94
N ILE A 77 23.24 20.70 25.85
CA ILE A 77 22.96 20.15 24.52
C ILE A 77 24.02 19.09 24.20
N TYR A 78 23.59 17.88 23.93
CA TYR A 78 24.44 16.77 23.51
C TYR A 78 24.40 16.67 21.99
N ALA A 79 25.56 16.72 21.35
CA ALA A 79 25.71 16.53 19.92
C ALA A 79 26.36 15.17 19.64
N VAL A 80 25.56 14.22 19.12
CA VAL A 80 26.00 12.83 18.90
C VAL A 80 25.94 12.53 17.41
N TYR A 81 27.00 11.91 16.86
CA TYR A 81 27.00 11.47 15.47
C TYR A 81 26.58 10.00 15.38
N SER A 82 25.58 9.71 14.54
CA SER A 82 25.27 8.36 14.06
C SER A 82 26.41 7.83 13.16
N ASN A 83 26.84 6.58 13.31
CA ASN A 83 28.13 6.10 12.77
C ASN A 83 28.31 6.22 11.24
N GLY A 84 29.38 6.92 10.84
CA GLY A 84 30.36 6.46 9.85
C GLY A 84 29.91 6.28 8.39
N THR A 85 29.72 7.39 7.67
CA THR A 85 30.33 7.77 6.37
C THR A 85 29.41 8.79 5.67
N PHE A 86 29.22 9.98 6.25
CA PHE A 86 29.03 11.14 5.39
C PHE A 86 30.44 11.66 5.10
N VAL A 87 30.90 11.43 3.88
CA VAL A 87 32.07 12.11 3.33
C VAL A 87 31.52 13.24 2.46
N PRO A 88 31.73 14.51 2.82
CA PRO A 88 32.51 15.02 3.95
C PRO A 88 31.74 15.06 5.29
N THR A 89 32.47 15.00 6.40
CA THR A 89 31.93 15.26 7.75
C THR A 89 31.33 16.66 7.81
N SER A 90 30.04 16.78 8.09
CA SER A 90 29.40 18.07 8.31
C SER A 90 29.62 18.53 9.74
N ASN A 91 30.43 19.57 9.91
CA ASN A 91 30.48 20.31 11.16
C ASN A 91 29.24 21.21 11.23
N LEU A 92 28.55 21.17 12.37
CA LEU A 92 27.46 22.10 12.65
C LEU A 92 28.02 23.35 13.30
N THR A 93 27.97 24.49 12.60
CA THR A 93 28.38 25.78 13.17
C THR A 93 27.17 26.52 13.71
N ILE A 94 27.11 26.69 15.03
CA ILE A 94 26.07 27.43 15.75
C ILE A 94 26.55 28.87 15.93
N VAL A 95 25.74 29.84 15.50
CA VAL A 95 26.05 31.27 15.59
C VAL A 95 25.30 31.97 16.73
N SER A 96 24.23 31.37 17.23
CA SER A 96 23.48 31.87 18.38
C SER A 96 22.63 30.76 18.99
N ILE A 97 22.50 30.78 20.31
CA ILE A 97 21.50 30.01 21.06
C ILE A 97 20.61 31.03 21.77
N LEU A 98 19.31 31.00 21.49
CA LEU A 98 18.32 31.82 22.19
C LEU A 98 17.60 30.97 23.23
N TYR A 99 17.18 31.58 24.33
CA TYR A 99 16.31 30.94 25.32
C TYR A 99 15.08 31.80 25.58
N LEU A 100 13.99 31.17 26.00
CA LEU A 100 12.77 31.89 26.35
C LEU A 100 12.89 32.44 27.79
N ASN A 101 13.00 33.76 27.93
CA ASN A 101 13.08 34.40 29.25
C ASN A 101 11.72 34.34 29.99
N THR A 102 11.69 34.78 31.25
CA THR A 102 10.46 34.76 32.08
C THR A 102 9.33 35.62 31.52
N ASN A 103 9.65 36.57 30.66
CA ASN A 103 8.70 37.49 30.05
C ASN A 103 8.19 36.98 28.69
N GLY A 104 8.54 35.74 28.30
CA GLY A 104 8.12 35.15 27.03
C GLY A 104 8.88 35.68 25.80
N ILE A 105 10.05 36.30 26.01
CA ILE A 105 10.88 36.88 24.94
C ILE A 105 12.10 35.98 24.70
N TRP A 106 12.41 35.72 23.43
CA TRP A 106 13.63 35.03 23.03
C TRP A 106 14.83 35.94 23.19
N VAL A 107 15.77 35.55 24.06
CA VAL A 107 16.99 36.32 24.35
C VAL A 107 18.21 35.47 24.05
N ASN A 108 19.25 36.08 23.48
CA ASN A 108 20.50 35.39 23.18
C ASN A 108 21.27 35.01 24.45
N VAL A 109 21.85 33.82 24.46
CA VAL A 109 22.75 33.36 25.51
C VAL A 109 24.12 34.00 25.29
N THR A 110 24.43 35.06 26.03
CA THR A 110 25.65 35.87 25.84
C THR A 110 26.91 35.29 26.49
N SER A 111 26.77 34.34 27.41
CA SER A 111 27.89 33.73 28.12
C SER A 111 28.59 32.61 27.34
N ILE A 112 28.10 32.27 26.15
CA ILE A 112 28.74 31.30 25.24
C ILE A 112 29.43 32.10 24.13
N GLN A 113 30.68 31.75 23.82
CA GLN A 113 31.41 32.34 22.72
C GLN A 113 30.98 31.71 21.38
N TYR A 114 30.52 32.54 20.45
CA TYR A 114 30.14 32.13 19.09
C TYR A 114 31.18 32.57 18.06
N PRO A 115 31.29 31.90 16.90
CA PRO A 115 30.55 30.70 16.49
C PRO A 115 31.06 29.45 17.20
N LEU A 116 30.13 28.58 17.60
CA LEU A 116 30.44 27.27 18.17
C LEU A 116 30.44 26.22 17.06
N VAL A 117 31.60 25.67 16.75
CA VAL A 117 31.72 24.54 15.82
C VAL A 117 31.51 23.26 16.63
N VAL A 118 30.41 22.57 16.35
CA VAL A 118 30.03 21.33 17.02
C VAL A 118 30.76 20.16 16.35
N SER A 119 31.62 19.50 17.13
CA SER A 119 32.39 18.33 16.75
C SER A 119 31.79 17.04 17.34
N LYS A 120 32.32 15.87 16.95
CA LYS A 120 31.78 14.56 17.33
C LYS A 120 31.77 14.36 18.85
N GLY A 121 30.58 14.14 19.43
CA GLY A 121 30.42 13.81 20.85
C GLY A 121 30.52 15.00 21.80
N GLN A 122 30.37 16.23 21.29
CA GLN A 122 30.49 17.44 22.09
C GLN A 122 29.26 17.67 22.98
N VAL A 123 29.51 18.07 24.22
CA VAL A 123 28.47 18.52 25.16
C VAL A 123 28.59 20.02 25.34
N ILE A 124 27.53 20.75 25.03
CA ILE A 124 27.42 22.20 25.19
C ILE A 124 26.74 22.45 26.53
N ILE A 125 27.51 22.86 27.53
CA ILE A 125 26.99 23.20 28.86
C ILE A 125 26.32 24.56 28.78
N LEU A 126 25.04 24.62 29.16
CA LEU A 126 24.29 25.86 29.19
C LEU A 126 24.37 26.52 30.59
N PRO A 127 24.31 27.85 30.66
CA PRO A 127 24.31 28.57 31.93
C PRO A 127 23.14 28.19 32.83
N SER A 128 23.35 28.29 34.14
CA SER A 128 22.32 27.96 35.14
C SER A 128 21.04 28.79 34.97
N TYR A 129 21.14 30.06 34.57
CA TYR A 129 19.99 30.95 34.40
C TYR A 129 19.03 30.55 33.26
N ILE A 130 19.44 29.62 32.37
CA ILE A 130 18.58 29.09 31.30
C ILE A 130 18.14 27.64 31.51
N GLN A 131 18.44 27.05 32.67
CA GLN A 131 18.09 25.66 32.94
C GLN A 131 16.57 25.41 32.87
N GLY A 132 16.18 24.33 32.20
CA GLY A 132 14.78 23.91 32.05
C GLY A 132 13.95 24.79 31.11
N ARG A 133 14.55 25.75 30.39
CA ARG A 133 13.83 26.64 29.47
C ARG A 133 13.96 26.17 28.03
N PRO A 134 12.92 26.29 27.19
CA PRO A 134 13.06 26.05 25.76
C PRO A 134 14.16 26.92 25.13
N ILE A 135 14.85 26.36 24.14
CA ILE A 135 15.93 27.01 23.41
C ILE A 135 15.71 26.98 21.90
N ILE A 136 16.34 27.92 21.21
CA ILE A 136 16.49 27.95 19.76
C ILE A 136 17.96 27.90 19.43
N ILE A 137 18.37 27.02 18.53
CA ILE A 137 19.71 26.99 17.96
C ILE A 137 19.66 27.60 16.56
N VAL A 138 20.49 28.60 16.32
CA VAL A 138 20.65 29.26 15.01
C VAL A 138 22.01 28.86 14.43
N THR A 139 22.01 28.35 13.19
CA THR A 139 23.22 27.91 12.50
C THR A 139 23.77 28.97 11.55
N SER A 140 25.03 28.82 11.15
CA SER A 140 25.66 29.69 10.14
C SER A 140 25.00 29.63 8.75
N LEU A 141 24.19 28.61 8.46
CA LEU A 141 23.43 28.48 7.21
C LEU A 141 21.98 29.01 7.33
N GLY A 142 21.63 29.63 8.46
CA GLY A 142 20.29 30.18 8.69
C GLY A 142 19.22 29.12 8.99
N ASN A 143 19.63 27.93 9.47
CA ASN A 143 18.69 26.96 10.01
C ASN A 143 18.38 27.28 11.48
N ILE A 144 17.14 27.02 11.86
CA ILE A 144 16.60 27.31 13.18
C ILE A 144 16.03 26.01 13.74
N PHE A 145 16.55 25.60 14.90
CA PHE A 145 16.14 24.36 15.57
C PHE A 145 15.55 24.69 16.93
N PHE A 146 14.31 24.26 17.16
CA PHE A 146 13.60 24.47 18.42
C PHE A 146 13.74 23.23 19.28
N LEU A 147 14.17 23.41 20.53
CA LEU A 147 14.33 22.32 21.49
C LEU A 147 13.70 22.71 22.83
N GLN A 148 12.82 21.86 23.33
CA GLN A 148 12.35 21.89 24.72
C GLN A 148 13.17 20.92 25.58
N PRO A 149 13.21 21.09 26.91
CA PRO A 149 13.90 20.13 27.78
C PRO A 149 13.39 18.70 27.54
N GLY A 150 14.32 17.75 27.39
CA GLY A 150 14.04 16.35 27.10
C GLY A 150 13.76 16.02 25.62
N SER A 151 13.89 16.99 24.69
CA SER A 151 13.68 16.76 23.26
C SER A 151 14.98 16.57 22.47
N SER A 152 14.89 15.88 21.34
CA SER A 152 15.99 15.72 20.39
C SER A 152 15.56 16.02 18.96
N ILE A 153 16.54 16.36 18.12
CA ILE A 153 16.41 16.42 16.67
C ILE A 153 17.37 15.38 16.09
N GLY A 154 16.80 14.50 15.27
CA GLY A 154 17.47 13.29 14.81
C GLY A 154 17.45 12.17 15.85
N PRO A 155 17.93 10.97 15.46
CA PRO A 155 17.96 9.81 16.34
C PRO A 155 18.85 10.08 17.55
N PHE A 156 18.27 10.04 18.75
CA PHE A 156 18.97 10.22 20.00
C PHE A 156 18.42 9.28 21.07
N ALA A 157 19.29 8.47 21.68
CA ALA A 157 18.92 7.60 22.79
C ALA A 157 19.28 8.28 24.12
N THR A 158 18.29 8.50 24.98
CA THR A 158 18.51 9.13 26.28
C THR A 158 19.13 8.14 27.28
N PRO A 159 20.17 8.54 28.04
CA PRO A 159 20.75 7.74 29.12
C PRO A 159 19.81 7.38 30.27
N SER A 160 18.55 7.80 30.28
CA SER A 160 17.65 7.61 31.42
C SER A 160 16.38 6.79 31.14
N LYS A 161 16.10 6.39 29.89
CA LYS A 161 14.94 5.50 29.58
C LYS A 161 15.17 4.39 28.55
N GLY A 162 16.26 4.39 27.79
CA GLY A 162 16.54 3.33 26.82
C GLY A 162 18.03 3.15 26.64
N GLY A 163 18.63 2.24 27.41
CA GLY A 163 20.03 1.89 27.26
C GLY A 163 20.34 1.21 25.93
N VAL A 164 19.41 0.40 25.40
CA VAL A 164 19.48 -0.13 24.02
C VAL A 164 18.13 0.05 23.33
N GLU A 165 18.12 0.67 22.16
CA GLU A 165 16.96 0.67 21.26
C GLU A 165 17.24 -0.19 20.04
N ILE A 166 16.28 -0.97 19.58
CA ILE A 166 16.37 -1.79 18.37
C ILE A 166 15.27 -1.38 17.40
N LEU A 167 15.68 -0.92 16.23
CA LEU A 167 14.83 -0.46 15.12
C LEU A 167 15.09 -1.31 13.88
N THR A 168 14.19 -1.23 12.90
CA THR A 168 14.39 -1.88 11.60
C THR A 168 13.87 -1.01 10.46
N GLN A 169 14.58 -1.04 9.33
CA GLN A 169 14.23 -0.27 8.14
C GLN A 169 14.52 -1.03 6.85
N ILE A 170 13.78 -0.72 5.80
CA ILE A 170 14.06 -1.12 4.43
C ILE A 170 14.55 0.11 3.66
N TYR A 171 15.78 0.09 3.18
CA TYR A 171 16.32 1.13 2.32
C TYR A 171 15.90 0.88 0.86
N ASN A 172 15.22 1.87 0.27
CA ASN A 172 14.86 1.88 -1.15
C ASN A 172 15.38 3.14 -1.85
N SER A 173 15.05 3.31 -3.13
CA SER A 173 15.48 4.47 -3.93
C SER A 173 14.94 5.81 -3.41
N SER A 174 13.86 5.80 -2.63
CA SER A 174 13.26 6.98 -2.00
C SER A 174 13.78 7.24 -0.58
N GLY A 175 14.58 6.34 -0.02
CA GLY A 175 15.14 6.44 1.33
C GLY A 175 14.73 5.28 2.26
N PRO A 176 14.97 5.43 3.58
CA PRO A 176 14.62 4.40 4.56
C PRO A 176 13.11 4.38 4.85
N LEU A 177 12.51 3.20 4.76
CA LEU A 177 11.15 2.91 5.22
C LEU A 177 11.23 2.17 6.56
N SER A 178 10.64 2.72 7.61
CA SER A 178 10.54 2.02 8.89
C SER A 178 9.66 0.78 8.76
N VAL A 179 10.13 -0.36 9.26
CA VAL A 179 9.41 -1.63 9.26
C VAL A 179 9.40 -2.22 10.66
N SER A 180 8.30 -2.83 11.06
CA SER A 180 8.20 -3.57 12.31
C SER A 180 8.48 -5.04 12.04
N THR A 181 9.33 -5.66 12.85
CA THR A 181 9.66 -7.08 12.73
C THR A 181 10.02 -7.69 14.09
N ASN A 182 10.13 -9.01 14.14
CA ASN A 182 10.52 -9.71 15.35
C ASN A 182 12.05 -9.71 15.48
N VAL A 183 12.56 -9.21 16.60
CA VAL A 183 13.94 -9.38 17.04
C VAL A 183 13.98 -10.40 18.16
N THR A 184 14.83 -11.42 18.02
CA THR A 184 15.12 -12.36 19.10
C THR A 184 16.36 -11.87 19.84
N THR A 185 16.27 -11.58 21.14
CA THR A 185 17.42 -11.12 21.93
C THR A 185 17.46 -11.75 23.31
N ASN A 186 18.66 -11.92 23.86
CA ASN A 186 18.89 -12.37 25.24
C ASN A 186 19.36 -11.25 26.18
N ILE A 187 18.90 -10.02 25.94
CA ILE A 187 19.30 -8.86 26.73
C ILE A 187 18.92 -8.95 28.23
N TYR A 188 17.92 -9.76 28.57
CA TYR A 188 17.55 -10.14 29.94
C TYR A 188 17.99 -11.58 30.30
N SER A 189 19.09 -12.05 29.72
CA SER A 189 19.69 -13.39 29.91
C SER A 189 18.96 -14.57 29.22
N THR A 190 17.65 -14.49 28.97
CA THR A 190 16.87 -15.49 28.22
C THR A 190 16.57 -15.02 26.80
N TYR A 191 16.62 -15.92 25.80
CA TYR A 191 16.24 -15.56 24.44
C TYR A 191 14.73 -15.38 24.33
N GLU A 192 14.30 -14.17 24.02
CA GLU A 192 12.91 -13.80 23.87
C GLU A 192 12.69 -13.03 22.56
N ASN A 193 11.47 -13.11 22.02
CA ASN A 193 11.08 -12.40 20.82
C ASN A 193 10.38 -11.10 21.18
N PHE A 194 10.82 -10.02 20.58
CA PHE A 194 10.23 -8.70 20.73
C PHE A 194 9.92 -8.11 19.36
N THR A 195 8.92 -7.23 19.30
CA THR A 195 8.56 -6.55 18.06
C THR A 195 9.21 -5.16 18.02
N THR A 196 9.91 -4.85 16.94
CA THR A 196 10.54 -3.53 16.72
C THR A 196 9.49 -2.47 16.33
N PRO A 197 9.68 -1.18 16.68
CA PRO A 197 10.77 -0.65 17.51
C PRO A 197 10.64 -1.08 18.98
N ILE A 198 11.77 -1.37 19.64
CA ILE A 198 11.79 -1.70 21.07
C ILE A 198 12.97 -1.05 21.77
N ALA A 199 12.76 -0.62 23.02
CA ALA A 199 13.82 -0.13 23.91
C ALA A 199 13.96 -1.00 25.16
N PHE A 200 15.19 -1.15 25.62
CA PHE A 200 15.61 -1.86 26.82
C PHE A 200 16.37 -0.90 27.72
N SER A 201 16.18 -0.98 29.03
CA SER A 201 16.84 -0.10 30.01
C SER A 201 18.32 -0.44 30.24
N ASN A 202 18.84 -1.54 29.68
CA ASN A 202 20.20 -2.02 29.95
C ASN A 202 21.28 -1.18 29.25
N GLN A 203 22.33 -0.78 29.98
CA GLN A 203 23.44 0.05 29.49
C GLN A 203 24.81 -0.66 29.56
N THR A 204 24.87 -1.87 30.11
CA THR A 204 26.12 -2.63 30.29
C THR A 204 25.93 -4.11 30.00
N GLY A 205 27.03 -4.84 29.79
CA GLY A 205 27.01 -6.27 29.53
C GLY A 205 26.93 -6.63 28.05
N THR A 206 26.76 -7.92 27.78
CA THR A 206 26.84 -8.50 26.43
C THR A 206 25.59 -9.31 26.12
N PHE A 207 24.98 -9.05 24.96
CA PHE A 207 23.83 -9.79 24.47
C PHE A 207 23.96 -10.07 22.98
N VAL A 208 23.06 -10.89 22.46
CA VAL A 208 22.92 -11.22 21.04
C VAL A 208 21.53 -10.80 20.60
N ALA A 209 21.43 -10.03 19.52
CA ALA A 209 20.18 -9.75 18.82
C ALA A 209 20.17 -10.45 17.46
N ARG A 210 19.03 -11.02 17.06
CA ARG A 210 18.85 -11.71 15.78
C ARG A 210 17.60 -11.19 15.08
N LEU A 211 17.74 -10.90 13.80
CA LEU A 211 16.64 -10.47 12.95
C LEU A 211 16.35 -11.50 11.85
N PRO A 212 15.12 -11.55 11.32
CA PRO A 212 14.79 -12.41 10.19
C PRO A 212 15.49 -11.96 8.92
N GLN A 213 15.74 -12.91 8.00
CA GLN A 213 16.34 -12.62 6.70
C GLN A 213 15.52 -11.66 5.85
N TYR A 214 14.19 -11.82 5.89
CA TYR A 214 13.26 -11.08 5.04
C TYR A 214 12.19 -10.44 5.89
N VAL A 215 11.89 -9.19 5.56
CA VAL A 215 10.80 -8.41 6.16
C VAL A 215 9.98 -7.77 5.05
N PHE A 216 8.78 -7.31 5.38
CA PHE A 216 7.95 -6.61 4.42
C PHE A 216 7.38 -5.33 5.00
N TYR A 217 7.17 -4.36 4.11
CA TYR A 217 6.39 -3.17 4.36
C TYR A 217 5.19 -3.17 3.40
N GLN A 218 4.00 -2.96 3.92
CA GLN A 218 2.79 -2.78 3.12
C GLN A 218 2.33 -1.33 3.24
N ASN A 219 2.17 -0.66 2.10
CA ASN A 219 1.63 0.70 2.09
C ASN A 219 0.09 0.72 2.13
N SER A 220 -0.49 1.92 2.24
CA SER A 220 -1.95 2.11 2.27
C SER A 220 -2.69 1.64 1.02
N LYS A 221 -1.99 1.45 -0.11
CA LYS A 221 -2.53 0.91 -1.37
C LYS A 221 -2.44 -0.62 -1.46
N GLY A 222 -1.93 -1.29 -0.44
CA GLY A 222 -1.74 -2.75 -0.42
C GLY A 222 -0.55 -3.22 -1.24
N GLN A 223 0.33 -2.33 -1.68
CA GLN A 223 1.59 -2.68 -2.33
C GLN A 223 2.58 -3.15 -1.26
N VAL A 224 3.27 -4.24 -1.55
CA VAL A 224 4.24 -4.86 -0.64
C VAL A 224 5.65 -4.61 -1.16
N ILE A 225 6.52 -4.15 -0.28
CA ILE A 225 7.96 -4.02 -0.50
C ILE A 225 8.64 -5.05 0.40
N THR A 226 9.45 -5.92 -0.19
CA THR A 226 10.26 -6.89 0.58
C THR A 226 11.67 -6.35 0.78
N GLY A 227 12.12 -6.36 2.03
CA GLY A 227 13.51 -6.12 2.39
C GLY A 227 14.24 -7.44 2.63
N VAL A 228 15.48 -7.54 2.17
CA VAL A 228 16.44 -8.60 2.56
C VAL A 228 17.50 -8.00 3.46
N PHE A 229 17.84 -8.69 4.54
CA PHE A 229 18.80 -8.21 5.53
C PHE A 229 20.13 -7.87 4.84
N HIS A 230 20.63 -6.67 5.10
CA HIS A 230 21.88 -6.19 4.51
C HIS A 230 22.97 -6.08 5.59
N ASN A 231 22.70 -5.29 6.64
CA ASN A 231 23.62 -5.10 7.75
C ASN A 231 22.91 -4.50 8.98
N TRP A 232 23.62 -4.48 10.10
CA TRP A 232 23.28 -3.68 11.26
C TRP A 232 23.95 -2.31 11.20
N ILE A 233 23.22 -1.28 11.56
CA ILE A 233 23.74 0.07 11.82
C ILE A 233 23.74 0.26 13.34
N VAL A 234 24.90 0.60 13.91
CA VAL A 234 25.07 0.79 15.36
C VAL A 234 25.29 2.26 15.62
N LEU A 235 24.42 2.89 16.43
CA LEU A 235 24.54 4.29 16.84
C LEU A 235 24.83 4.33 18.34
N GLY A 236 25.91 4.99 18.77
CA GLY A 236 26.35 5.01 20.17
C GLY A 236 27.59 4.15 20.42
N LEU A 237 27.96 3.99 21.70
CA LEU A 237 29.21 3.33 22.11
C LEU A 237 28.96 1.84 22.44
N ALA A 238 29.18 0.97 21.46
CA ALA A 238 29.09 -0.48 21.62
C ALA A 238 30.18 -1.20 20.82
N THR A 239 30.71 -2.29 21.36
CA THR A 239 31.56 -3.22 20.59
C THR A 239 30.69 -4.32 20.00
N VAL A 240 30.87 -4.62 18.72
CA VAL A 240 30.09 -5.66 18.04
C VAL A 240 30.99 -6.66 17.32
N ASN A 241 30.56 -7.90 17.18
CA ASN A 241 31.34 -8.94 16.49
C ASN A 241 31.32 -8.79 14.96
N SER A 242 30.15 -8.47 14.39
CA SER A 242 29.94 -8.26 12.95
C SER A 242 28.61 -7.55 12.74
N THR A 243 28.57 -6.65 11.76
CA THR A 243 27.33 -6.01 11.32
C THR A 243 26.72 -6.68 10.09
N ALA A 244 27.44 -7.58 9.41
CA ALA A 244 27.00 -8.17 8.15
C ALA A 244 26.10 -9.40 8.30
N THR A 245 25.87 -9.87 9.53
CA THR A 245 25.07 -11.08 9.79
C THR A 245 23.76 -10.76 10.49
N GLN A 246 22.71 -11.55 10.21
CA GLN A 246 21.39 -11.42 10.84
C GLN A 246 21.45 -11.40 12.37
N GLY A 247 22.38 -12.18 12.93
CA GLY A 247 22.73 -12.15 14.33
C GLY A 247 23.92 -11.22 14.60
N ILE A 248 23.80 -10.38 15.61
CA ILE A 248 24.85 -9.50 16.11
C ILE A 248 25.04 -9.74 17.61
N LYS A 249 26.30 -9.88 18.04
CA LYS A 249 26.69 -9.88 19.45
C LYS A 249 27.16 -8.48 19.80
N VAL A 250 26.53 -7.87 20.79
CA VAL A 250 26.73 -6.48 21.21
C VAL A 250 27.20 -6.45 22.65
N THR A 251 28.31 -5.74 22.90
CA THR A 251 28.81 -5.43 24.24
C THR A 251 28.67 -3.93 24.48
N LEU A 252 27.84 -3.58 25.46
CA LEU A 252 27.54 -2.21 25.84
C LEU A 252 28.63 -1.63 26.72
N GLN A 253 28.95 -0.34 26.51
CA GLN A 253 30.04 0.36 27.20
C GLN A 253 29.52 1.50 28.11
N GLY A 254 28.40 1.28 28.81
CA GLY A 254 27.88 2.23 29.79
C GLY A 254 27.21 3.47 29.18
N GLN A 255 26.88 3.45 27.89
CA GLN A 255 26.21 4.54 27.17
C GLN A 255 25.02 3.99 26.36
N PRO A 256 24.02 4.84 26.04
CA PRO A 256 22.92 4.46 25.16
C PRO A 256 23.37 4.04 23.77
N VAL A 257 22.73 3.00 23.24
CA VAL A 257 22.98 2.46 21.90
C VAL A 257 21.68 2.27 21.14
N VAL A 258 21.65 2.64 19.86
CA VAL A 258 20.57 2.28 18.93
C VAL A 258 21.11 1.29 17.91
N LEU A 259 20.46 0.15 17.77
CA LEU A 259 20.74 -0.86 16.76
C LEU A 259 19.66 -0.79 15.70
N ILE A 260 20.03 -0.54 14.44
CA ILE A 260 19.08 -0.53 13.33
C ILE A 260 19.39 -1.70 12.42
N GLY A 261 18.46 -2.66 12.32
CA GLY A 261 18.52 -3.69 11.30
C GLY A 261 18.18 -3.08 9.94
N ASN A 262 19.17 -2.96 9.08
CA ASN A 262 19.04 -2.36 7.76
C ASN A 262 18.85 -3.44 6.70
N TYR A 263 17.77 -3.31 5.95
CA TYR A 263 17.39 -4.20 4.86
C TYR A 263 17.49 -3.46 3.53
N THR A 264 17.88 -4.14 2.47
CA THR A 264 17.84 -3.62 1.10
C THR A 264 16.59 -4.13 0.40
N GLN A 265 15.92 -3.28 -0.37
CA GLN A 265 14.77 -3.74 -1.17
C GLN A 265 15.18 -4.83 -2.16
N VAL A 266 14.40 -5.91 -2.20
CA VAL A 266 14.50 -6.94 -3.25
C VAL A 266 13.91 -6.39 -4.55
N THR A 267 14.73 -6.37 -5.62
CA THR A 267 14.35 -5.85 -6.94
C THR A 267 14.25 -6.94 -8.02
N SER A 268 14.68 -8.16 -7.73
CA SER A 268 14.52 -9.31 -8.63
C SER A 268 13.05 -9.63 -8.85
N THR A 269 12.65 -9.93 -10.08
CA THR A 269 11.28 -10.29 -10.45
C THR A 269 11.12 -11.80 -10.63
N VAL A 270 9.88 -12.27 -10.51
CA VAL A 270 9.45 -13.65 -10.73
C VAL A 270 8.14 -13.67 -11.53
N SER A 271 7.99 -14.68 -12.38
CA SER A 271 6.77 -14.93 -13.15
C SER A 271 5.80 -15.78 -12.31
N LEU A 272 4.88 -15.12 -11.62
CA LEU A 272 3.86 -15.76 -10.79
C LEU A 272 2.67 -16.20 -11.64
N THR A 273 2.37 -17.49 -11.62
CA THR A 273 1.16 -18.05 -12.24
C THR A 273 0.03 -18.10 -11.22
N LEU A 274 -1.11 -17.55 -11.59
CA LEU A 274 -2.34 -17.60 -10.83
C LEU A 274 -3.29 -18.52 -11.58
N GLN A 275 -3.75 -19.59 -10.95
CA GLN A 275 -4.59 -20.61 -11.58
C GLN A 275 -5.89 -20.77 -10.81
N VAL A 276 -7.01 -20.62 -11.50
CA VAL A 276 -8.33 -20.98 -10.96
C VAL A 276 -8.46 -22.49 -11.07
N LYS A 277 -8.74 -23.15 -9.94
CA LYS A 277 -8.88 -24.61 -9.85
C LYS A 277 -10.32 -24.98 -9.56
N GLY A 278 -10.80 -25.97 -10.30
CA GLY A 278 -12.19 -26.41 -10.38
C GLY A 278 -12.58 -26.55 -11.86
N ASP A 279 -13.63 -27.32 -12.18
CA ASP A 279 -14.19 -27.45 -13.54
C ASP A 279 -14.95 -26.18 -13.98
N SER A 280 -14.49 -25.02 -13.54
CA SER A 280 -15.15 -23.73 -13.64
C SER A 280 -14.55 -22.92 -14.78
N ASN A 281 -15.33 -22.54 -15.79
CA ASN A 281 -14.92 -21.60 -16.84
C ASN A 281 -15.27 -20.15 -16.44
N ILE A 282 -14.88 -19.76 -15.24
CA ILE A 282 -15.24 -18.49 -14.61
C ILE A 282 -14.13 -17.44 -14.76
N ASN A 283 -14.55 -16.18 -14.84
CA ASN A 283 -13.63 -15.05 -14.72
C ASN A 283 -13.51 -14.64 -13.24
N VAL A 284 -12.29 -14.57 -12.74
CA VAL A 284 -11.99 -14.25 -11.34
C VAL A 284 -11.15 -12.98 -11.28
N SER A 285 -11.62 -11.99 -10.53
CA SER A 285 -10.86 -10.77 -10.24
C SER A 285 -10.12 -10.89 -8.91
N ILE A 286 -8.85 -10.49 -8.92
CA ILE A 286 -7.98 -10.44 -7.74
C ILE A 286 -7.12 -9.18 -7.73
N PHE A 287 -6.66 -8.77 -6.56
CA PHE A 287 -5.53 -7.86 -6.43
C PHE A 287 -4.25 -8.64 -6.14
N VAL A 288 -3.16 -8.27 -6.81
CA VAL A 288 -1.81 -8.70 -6.45
C VAL A 288 -0.95 -7.47 -6.21
N ASN A 289 -0.43 -7.32 -4.99
CA ASN A 289 0.27 -6.12 -4.52
C ASN A 289 -0.50 -4.82 -4.85
N GLY A 290 -1.82 -4.83 -4.67
CA GLY A 290 -2.71 -3.68 -4.95
C GLY A 290 -3.11 -3.49 -6.42
N ASN A 291 -2.53 -4.24 -7.36
CA ASN A 291 -2.89 -4.14 -8.79
C ASN A 291 -3.99 -5.15 -9.16
N ASN A 292 -5.00 -4.71 -9.93
CA ASN A 292 -6.14 -5.55 -10.32
C ASN A 292 -5.80 -6.47 -11.50
N TYR A 293 -6.20 -7.73 -11.41
CA TYR A 293 -6.10 -8.71 -12.47
C TYR A 293 -7.38 -9.53 -12.59
N THR A 294 -7.81 -9.76 -13.83
CA THR A 294 -8.84 -10.76 -14.15
C THR A 294 -8.17 -12.01 -14.71
N ILE A 295 -8.54 -13.17 -14.19
CA ILE A 295 -7.99 -14.49 -14.52
C ILE A 295 -9.12 -15.33 -15.12
N LYS A 296 -8.82 -16.00 -16.23
CA LYS A 296 -9.66 -17.07 -16.79
C LYS A 296 -8.78 -18.31 -16.94
N ASN A 297 -9.10 -19.39 -16.22
CA ASN A 297 -8.28 -20.60 -16.07
C ASN A 297 -6.91 -20.33 -15.41
N ASN A 298 -6.00 -19.65 -16.11
CA ASN A 298 -4.73 -19.23 -15.56
C ASN A 298 -4.30 -17.87 -16.11
N ARG A 299 -3.38 -17.21 -15.39
CA ARG A 299 -2.71 -15.99 -15.83
C ARG A 299 -1.35 -15.91 -15.18
N THR A 300 -0.32 -15.68 -15.98
CA THR A 300 1.02 -15.39 -15.48
C THR A 300 1.25 -13.89 -15.44
N ILE A 301 1.78 -13.39 -14.32
CA ILE A 301 2.10 -11.98 -14.09
C ILE A 301 3.51 -11.85 -13.54
N THR A 302 4.16 -10.73 -13.82
CA THR A 302 5.48 -10.41 -13.27
C THR A 302 5.32 -9.65 -11.96
N VAL A 303 5.93 -10.15 -10.89
CA VAL A 303 5.95 -9.51 -9.56
C VAL A 303 7.38 -9.48 -9.01
N LEU A 304 7.67 -8.59 -8.07
CA LEU A 304 8.91 -8.65 -7.31
C LEU A 304 8.94 -9.93 -6.45
N ALA A 305 10.09 -10.57 -6.37
CA ALA A 305 10.32 -11.69 -5.46
C ALA A 305 10.22 -11.23 -4.00
N GLY A 306 9.98 -12.18 -3.11
CA GLY A 306 9.75 -11.94 -1.69
C GLY A 306 8.27 -12.07 -1.31
N TYR A 307 7.83 -11.23 -0.39
CA TYR A 307 6.45 -11.17 0.04
C TYR A 307 5.55 -10.57 -1.04
N VAL A 308 4.45 -11.27 -1.33
CA VAL A 308 3.43 -10.87 -2.30
C VAL A 308 2.07 -10.97 -1.63
N ASN A 309 1.33 -9.86 -1.62
CA ASN A 309 -0.03 -9.83 -1.11
C ASN A 309 -1.01 -10.16 -2.23
N ILE A 310 -1.92 -11.09 -1.97
CA ILE A 310 -2.97 -11.51 -2.89
C ILE A 310 -4.31 -11.33 -2.18
N THR A 311 -5.24 -10.63 -2.83
CA THR A 311 -6.61 -10.44 -2.33
C THR A 311 -7.60 -10.89 -3.39
N VAL A 312 -8.41 -11.90 -3.06
CA VAL A 312 -9.48 -12.41 -3.94
C VAL A 312 -10.71 -11.53 -3.83
N ILE A 313 -11.18 -11.02 -4.97
CA ILE A 313 -12.35 -10.12 -5.03
C ILE A 313 -13.60 -10.87 -5.46
N THR A 314 -13.49 -11.72 -6.48
CA THR A 314 -14.62 -12.57 -6.91
C THR A 314 -14.82 -13.70 -5.92
N LEU A 315 -15.66 -13.52 -4.91
CA LEU A 315 -15.95 -14.57 -3.92
C LEU A 315 -17.03 -15.55 -4.37
N GLN A 316 -17.90 -15.10 -5.26
CA GLN A 316 -19.00 -15.88 -5.83
C GLN A 316 -19.16 -15.48 -7.29
N THR A 317 -19.47 -16.44 -8.16
CA THR A 317 -19.67 -16.18 -9.59
C THR A 317 -20.42 -17.33 -10.25
N ASN A 318 -21.04 -17.03 -11.39
CA ASN A 318 -21.78 -18.00 -12.20
C ASN A 318 -20.99 -18.37 -13.45
N ASP A 319 -20.96 -19.67 -13.76
CA ASP A 319 -20.55 -20.19 -15.05
C ASP A 319 -21.78 -20.41 -15.93
N THR A 320 -21.85 -19.67 -17.03
CA THR A 320 -22.95 -19.68 -18.00
C THR A 320 -22.63 -20.47 -19.27
N THR A 321 -21.52 -21.22 -19.32
CA THR A 321 -21.15 -22.02 -20.50
C THR A 321 -22.24 -23.01 -20.94
N ARG A 322 -22.99 -23.56 -19.98
CA ARG A 322 -24.07 -24.53 -20.21
C ARG A 322 -25.46 -23.89 -20.19
N GLN A 323 -25.55 -22.56 -20.27
CA GLN A 323 -26.83 -21.85 -20.19
C GLN A 323 -27.78 -22.26 -21.32
N SER A 324 -27.28 -22.54 -22.52
CA SER A 324 -28.09 -23.06 -23.65
C SER A 324 -28.67 -24.45 -23.40
N GLN A 325 -28.08 -25.22 -22.50
CA GLN A 325 -28.59 -26.52 -22.03
C GLN A 325 -29.54 -26.34 -20.83
N GLY A 326 -29.87 -25.11 -20.44
CA GLY A 326 -30.71 -24.82 -19.28
C GLY A 326 -30.00 -24.97 -17.94
N ILE A 327 -28.66 -24.88 -17.87
CA ILE A 327 -27.89 -25.04 -16.63
C ILE A 327 -26.95 -23.84 -16.43
N ILE A 328 -27.00 -23.22 -15.26
CA ILE A 328 -26.00 -22.23 -14.81
C ILE A 328 -25.37 -22.76 -13.52
N THR A 329 -24.05 -22.88 -13.48
CA THR A 329 -23.34 -23.39 -12.29
C THR A 329 -22.88 -22.24 -11.43
N HIS A 330 -23.24 -22.22 -10.15
CA HIS A 330 -22.74 -21.23 -9.20
C HIS A 330 -21.49 -21.78 -8.51
N TYR A 331 -20.49 -20.91 -8.35
CA TYR A 331 -19.22 -21.22 -7.72
C TYR A 331 -18.93 -20.23 -6.60
N SER A 332 -18.47 -20.73 -5.46
CA SER A 332 -17.98 -19.93 -4.34
C SER A 332 -16.49 -20.20 -4.06
N TYR A 333 -15.75 -19.14 -3.73
CA TYR A 333 -14.35 -19.21 -3.34
C TYR A 333 -14.24 -19.98 -2.03
N SER A 334 -13.38 -21.00 -2.01
CA SER A 334 -13.12 -21.81 -0.83
C SER A 334 -11.83 -21.40 -0.12
N ASN A 335 -10.71 -21.40 -0.85
CA ASN A 335 -9.38 -21.12 -0.32
C ASN A 335 -8.39 -20.92 -1.46
N ALA A 336 -7.17 -20.49 -1.14
CA ALA A 336 -6.04 -20.51 -2.04
C ALA A 336 -4.95 -21.45 -1.51
N THR A 337 -4.17 -22.04 -2.41
CA THR A 337 -3.03 -22.88 -2.05
C THR A 337 -1.77 -22.47 -2.77
N TYR A 338 -0.65 -22.41 -2.03
CA TYR A 338 0.67 -22.10 -2.56
C TYR A 338 1.72 -22.88 -1.76
N ASN A 339 2.59 -23.60 -2.47
CA ASN A 339 3.71 -24.36 -1.90
C ASN A 339 3.30 -25.26 -0.69
N GLY A 340 2.25 -26.05 -0.86
CA GLY A 340 1.71 -26.96 0.17
C GLY A 340 0.95 -26.28 1.32
N LYS A 341 0.92 -24.93 1.38
CA LYS A 341 0.14 -24.18 2.38
C LYS A 341 -1.23 -23.80 1.84
N THR A 342 -2.22 -23.81 2.73
CA THR A 342 -3.60 -23.41 2.45
C THR A 342 -3.93 -22.08 3.14
N TYR A 343 -4.55 -21.17 2.41
CA TYR A 343 -4.95 -19.84 2.85
C TYR A 343 -6.47 -19.72 2.72
N VAL A 344 -7.17 -19.78 3.85
CA VAL A 344 -8.63 -19.66 3.91
C VAL A 344 -9.08 -18.20 3.87
N ALA A 345 -8.21 -17.27 4.29
CA ALA A 345 -8.47 -15.85 4.21
C ALA A 345 -8.60 -15.37 2.75
N LYS A 346 -9.41 -14.34 2.54
CA LYS A 346 -9.62 -13.70 1.24
C LYS A 346 -8.41 -12.86 0.81
N SER A 347 -7.67 -12.33 1.79
CA SER A 347 -6.43 -11.60 1.61
C SER A 347 -5.32 -12.32 2.36
N PHE A 348 -4.20 -12.59 1.71
CA PHE A 348 -3.12 -13.36 2.28
C PHE A 348 -1.78 -12.97 1.67
N LEU A 349 -0.72 -13.13 2.48
CA LEU A 349 0.65 -12.88 2.08
C LEU A 349 1.34 -14.22 1.80
N ILE A 350 1.92 -14.36 0.62
CA ILE A 350 2.82 -15.46 0.28
C ILE A 350 4.26 -14.97 0.24
N PHE A 351 5.22 -15.87 0.42
CA PHE A 351 6.63 -15.56 0.26
C PHE A 351 7.21 -16.41 -0.88
N ILE A 352 7.74 -15.73 -1.91
CA ILE A 352 8.37 -16.34 -3.08
C ILE A 352 9.87 -16.08 -3.00
N LEU A 353 10.67 -17.14 -2.89
CA LEU A 353 12.13 -16.99 -2.86
C LEU A 353 12.65 -16.38 -4.18
N PRO A 354 13.61 -15.42 -4.13
CA PRO A 354 14.32 -14.98 -5.32
C PRO A 354 14.89 -16.17 -6.11
N GLY A 355 14.66 -16.20 -7.43
CA GLY A 355 15.10 -17.30 -8.30
C GLY A 355 14.13 -18.49 -8.39
N THR A 356 12.98 -18.46 -7.71
CA THR A 356 11.94 -19.51 -7.86
C THR A 356 11.42 -19.54 -9.31
N ILE A 357 11.41 -20.74 -9.91
CA ILE A 357 10.91 -20.95 -11.28
C ILE A 357 9.41 -21.25 -11.24
N ASN A 358 8.61 -20.48 -11.99
CA ASN A 358 7.17 -20.66 -12.18
C ASN A 358 6.35 -20.93 -10.90
N PRO A 359 6.47 -20.08 -9.85
CA PRO A 359 5.63 -20.19 -8.66
C PRO A 359 4.15 -20.11 -9.07
N THR A 360 3.35 -21.08 -8.63
CA THR A 360 1.92 -21.15 -8.96
C THR A 360 1.05 -21.07 -7.70
N VAL A 361 0.10 -20.14 -7.70
CA VAL A 361 -0.96 -20.02 -6.69
C VAL A 361 -2.25 -20.57 -7.28
N TYR A 362 -2.85 -21.54 -6.61
CA TYR A 362 -4.16 -22.07 -7.00
C TYR A 362 -5.25 -21.38 -6.21
N LEU A 363 -6.26 -20.85 -6.90
CA LEU A 363 -7.48 -20.26 -6.34
C LEU A 363 -8.59 -21.30 -6.48
N ASN A 364 -9.05 -21.87 -5.37
CA ASN A 364 -9.99 -22.97 -5.38
C ASN A 364 -11.43 -22.46 -5.27
N TYR A 365 -12.25 -22.79 -6.26
CA TYR A 365 -13.68 -22.53 -6.27
C TYR A 365 -14.46 -23.83 -6.21
N ARG A 366 -15.51 -23.85 -5.38
CA ARG A 366 -16.39 -25.01 -5.21
C ARG A 366 -17.75 -24.71 -5.83
N ASN A 367 -18.28 -25.65 -6.59
CA ASN A 367 -19.69 -25.64 -6.96
C ASN A 367 -20.52 -25.94 -5.70
N ASP A 368 -21.29 -24.96 -5.25
CA ASP A 368 -22.20 -25.07 -4.12
C ASP A 368 -23.65 -25.35 -4.55
N TYR A 369 -24.10 -24.81 -5.69
CA TYR A 369 -25.38 -25.15 -6.31
C TYR A 369 -25.44 -24.79 -7.80
N ASN A 370 -26.46 -25.30 -8.49
CA ASN A 370 -26.76 -24.96 -9.89
C ASN A 370 -28.14 -24.31 -9.99
N TYR A 371 -28.33 -23.44 -10.99
CA TYR A 371 -29.66 -23.05 -11.46
C TYR A 371 -30.04 -23.91 -12.66
N TYR A 372 -31.31 -24.30 -12.70
CA TYR A 372 -31.92 -25.05 -13.79
C TYR A 372 -33.03 -24.22 -14.42
N LEU A 373 -33.09 -24.25 -15.75
CA LEU A 373 -34.19 -23.67 -16.50
C LEU A 373 -35.43 -24.54 -16.33
N VAL A 374 -36.47 -23.97 -15.73
CA VAL A 374 -37.75 -24.61 -15.48
C VAL A 374 -38.84 -23.90 -16.26
N ASN A 375 -39.47 -24.61 -17.19
CA ASN A 375 -40.64 -24.13 -17.92
C ASN A 375 -41.90 -24.49 -17.13
N ILE A 376 -42.67 -23.49 -16.74
CA ILE A 376 -43.89 -23.68 -15.93
C ILE A 376 -45.08 -23.42 -16.84
N ILE A 377 -45.84 -24.46 -17.17
CA ILE A 377 -46.98 -24.42 -18.11
C ILE A 377 -48.27 -24.66 -17.34
N GLY A 378 -49.28 -23.84 -17.61
CA GLY A 378 -50.59 -23.93 -16.98
C GLY A 378 -51.68 -24.08 -18.02
N ASN A 379 -52.48 -25.14 -17.91
CA ASN A 379 -53.67 -25.34 -18.73
C ASN A 379 -54.91 -25.09 -17.85
N TYR A 380 -55.52 -23.92 -18.01
CA TYR A 380 -56.65 -23.46 -17.20
C TYR A 380 -57.57 -22.57 -18.03
N ASN A 381 -58.82 -22.40 -17.56
CA ASN A 381 -59.76 -21.49 -18.20
C ASN A 381 -59.31 -20.02 -18.01
N LYS A 382 -59.41 -19.19 -19.06
CA LYS A 382 -59.00 -17.77 -19.06
C LYS A 382 -59.63 -16.93 -17.94
N ASN A 383 -60.77 -17.35 -17.40
CA ASN A 383 -61.46 -16.65 -16.31
C ASN A 383 -60.91 -17.00 -14.91
N SER A 384 -59.91 -17.89 -14.81
CA SER A 384 -59.30 -18.31 -13.54
C SER A 384 -57.97 -17.59 -13.30
N GLN A 385 -57.71 -17.20 -12.06
CA GLN A 385 -56.39 -16.74 -11.62
C GLN A 385 -55.67 -17.91 -10.95
N VAL A 386 -54.65 -18.44 -11.62
CA VAL A 386 -53.85 -19.58 -11.13
C VAL A 386 -52.37 -19.25 -11.19
N TYR A 387 -51.62 -19.78 -10.23
CA TYR A 387 -50.17 -19.66 -10.15
C TYR A 387 -49.59 -20.89 -9.45
N LEU A 388 -48.33 -21.20 -9.75
CA LEU A 388 -47.61 -22.27 -9.07
C LEU A 388 -46.79 -21.66 -7.93
N ILE A 389 -46.94 -22.18 -6.71
CA ILE A 389 -46.05 -21.83 -5.60
C ILE A 389 -45.02 -22.95 -5.41
N LEU A 390 -43.73 -22.59 -5.41
CA LEU A 390 -42.63 -23.46 -5.01
C LEU A 390 -41.91 -22.87 -3.79
N ASN A 391 -41.88 -23.57 -2.65
CA ASN A 391 -41.29 -23.05 -1.39
C ASN A 391 -41.75 -21.62 -1.04
N GLY A 392 -43.05 -21.35 -1.17
CA GLY A 392 -43.64 -20.03 -0.88
C GLY A 392 -43.41 -18.96 -1.96
N THR A 393 -42.63 -19.23 -3.00
CA THR A 393 -42.41 -18.31 -4.12
C THR A 393 -43.43 -18.54 -5.22
N VAL A 394 -44.09 -17.47 -5.67
CA VAL A 394 -45.13 -17.50 -6.71
C VAL A 394 -44.49 -17.45 -8.10
N TYR A 395 -44.86 -18.38 -8.97
CA TYR A 395 -44.46 -18.49 -10.37
C TYR A 395 -45.69 -18.42 -11.27
N ASN A 396 -45.64 -17.52 -12.25
CA ASN A 396 -46.71 -17.41 -13.24
C ASN A 396 -46.57 -18.52 -14.28
N TYR A 397 -47.71 -19.05 -14.71
CA TYR A 397 -47.74 -20.02 -15.79
C TYR A 397 -47.32 -19.41 -17.13
N ASN A 398 -46.93 -20.30 -18.04
CA ASN A 398 -46.47 -20.03 -19.40
C ASN A 398 -45.22 -19.14 -19.46
N ASN A 399 -44.30 -19.36 -18.51
CA ASN A 399 -43.03 -18.65 -18.38
C ASN A 399 -41.88 -19.60 -18.04
N ASN A 400 -40.66 -19.15 -18.33
CA ASN A 400 -39.43 -19.85 -17.99
C ASN A 400 -38.72 -19.17 -16.83
N TYR A 401 -38.22 -19.95 -15.89
CA TYR A 401 -37.54 -19.46 -14.69
C TYR A 401 -36.22 -20.18 -14.46
N TRP A 402 -35.21 -19.45 -13.98
CA TRP A 402 -33.99 -20.05 -13.44
C TRP A 402 -34.22 -20.33 -11.96
N ILE A 403 -34.34 -21.60 -11.62
CA ILE A 403 -34.62 -22.04 -10.24
C ILE A 403 -33.40 -22.77 -9.71
N ILE A 404 -32.98 -22.46 -8.48
CA ILE A 404 -31.88 -23.15 -7.80
C ILE A 404 -32.23 -24.65 -7.68
N GLY A 405 -31.23 -25.53 -7.82
CA GLY A 405 -31.43 -26.95 -7.63
C GLY A 405 -31.78 -27.29 -6.18
N GLY A 406 -32.78 -28.13 -5.98
CA GLY A 406 -33.22 -28.50 -4.63
C GLY A 406 -34.56 -29.24 -4.60
N ASN A 407 -35.05 -29.46 -3.38
CA ASN A 407 -36.38 -30.00 -3.11
C ASN A 407 -37.33 -28.86 -2.75
N TYR A 408 -38.43 -28.74 -3.48
CA TYR A 408 -39.39 -27.66 -3.36
C TYR A 408 -40.75 -28.20 -2.94
N SER A 409 -41.33 -27.65 -1.88
CA SER A 409 -42.77 -27.79 -1.63
C SER A 409 -43.54 -27.30 -2.86
N PHE A 410 -44.52 -28.07 -3.28
CA PHE A 410 -45.21 -27.93 -4.55
C PHE A 410 -46.69 -27.65 -4.30
N HIS A 411 -47.11 -26.42 -4.59
CA HIS A 411 -48.47 -25.95 -4.30
C HIS A 411 -49.04 -25.25 -5.54
N PRO A 412 -49.69 -25.99 -6.46
CA PRO A 412 -50.46 -25.39 -7.54
C PRO A 412 -51.72 -24.76 -6.94
N THR A 413 -51.91 -23.46 -7.16
CA THR A 413 -53.02 -22.70 -6.56
C THR A 413 -54.08 -22.34 -7.59
N CYS A 414 -55.32 -22.19 -7.10
CA CYS A 414 -56.39 -21.57 -7.86
C CYS A 414 -57.17 -20.60 -6.99
N VAL A 415 -57.36 -19.38 -7.50
CA VAL A 415 -58.39 -18.44 -7.03
C VAL A 415 -59.51 -18.48 -8.06
N PHE A 416 -60.65 -19.04 -7.66
CA PHE A 416 -61.81 -19.21 -8.53
C PHE A 416 -62.96 -18.30 -8.09
N THR A 417 -63.58 -17.62 -9.06
CA THR A 417 -64.62 -16.59 -8.84
C THR A 417 -66.03 -17.07 -9.22
N ALA A 418 -66.32 -18.38 -9.13
CA ALA A 418 -67.66 -18.93 -9.38
C ALA A 418 -68.03 -20.08 -8.40
N THR A 419 -69.19 -20.73 -8.59
CA THR A 419 -69.85 -21.65 -7.64
C THR A 419 -69.26 -23.06 -7.53
N THR A 420 -68.19 -23.38 -8.25
CA THR A 420 -67.54 -24.71 -8.26
C THR A 420 -66.10 -24.65 -7.75
N THR A 421 -65.58 -25.74 -7.18
CA THR A 421 -64.17 -25.84 -6.76
C THR A 421 -63.27 -26.18 -7.95
N TYR A 422 -62.25 -25.36 -8.20
CA TYR A 422 -61.28 -25.54 -9.28
C TYR A 422 -59.90 -25.82 -8.68
N GLY A 423 -59.20 -26.84 -9.18
CA GLY A 423 -57.91 -27.25 -8.65
C GLY A 423 -57.07 -27.99 -9.67
N ALA A 424 -55.82 -28.28 -9.31
CA ALA A 424 -54.93 -29.05 -10.17
C ALA A 424 -55.48 -30.49 -10.32
N GLN A 425 -55.82 -30.88 -11.55
CA GLN A 425 -56.31 -32.21 -11.88
C GLN A 425 -55.16 -33.15 -12.26
N THR A 426 -54.24 -32.66 -13.09
CA THR A 426 -53.09 -33.42 -13.59
C THR A 426 -51.84 -32.56 -13.52
N VAL A 427 -50.75 -33.15 -13.02
CA VAL A 427 -49.42 -32.54 -12.97
C VAL A 427 -48.45 -33.44 -13.69
N ILE A 428 -47.65 -32.86 -14.59
CA ILE A 428 -46.61 -33.57 -15.32
C ILE A 428 -45.27 -32.90 -15.03
N PHE A 429 -44.31 -33.68 -14.55
CA PHE A 429 -42.91 -33.29 -14.43
C PHE A 429 -42.13 -33.96 -15.56
N GLN A 430 -41.65 -33.17 -16.52
CA GLN A 430 -40.86 -33.63 -17.66
C GLN A 430 -39.42 -33.16 -17.52
N TYR A 431 -38.51 -34.08 -17.24
CA TYR A 431 -37.10 -33.80 -17.05
C TYR A 431 -36.35 -33.83 -18.39
N SER A 432 -35.31 -33.01 -18.53
CA SER A 432 -34.51 -32.91 -19.76
C SER A 432 -33.80 -34.20 -20.19
N ASN A 433 -33.70 -35.20 -19.31
CA ASN A 433 -33.14 -36.53 -19.61
C ASN A 433 -34.18 -37.46 -20.29
N GLY A 434 -35.39 -36.97 -20.55
CA GLY A 434 -36.50 -37.73 -21.14
C GLY A 434 -37.39 -38.43 -20.12
N THR A 435 -37.06 -38.43 -18.83
CA THR A 435 -37.94 -38.99 -17.80
C THR A 435 -39.15 -38.09 -17.57
N SER A 436 -40.33 -38.69 -17.41
CA SER A 436 -41.58 -37.96 -17.17
C SER A 436 -42.40 -38.66 -16.10
N PHE A 437 -42.95 -37.88 -15.18
CA PHE A 437 -43.85 -38.36 -14.14
C PHE A 437 -45.18 -37.63 -14.25
N THR A 438 -46.27 -38.39 -14.28
CA THR A 438 -47.63 -37.85 -14.36
C THR A 438 -48.39 -38.22 -13.09
N TYR A 439 -48.93 -37.22 -12.42
CA TYR A 439 -49.73 -37.36 -11.22
C TYR A 439 -51.14 -36.83 -11.48
N THR A 440 -52.14 -37.50 -10.92
CA THR A 440 -53.54 -37.11 -11.03
C THR A 440 -54.15 -36.98 -9.65
N PHE A 441 -55.06 -36.02 -9.47
CA PHE A 441 -55.79 -35.82 -8.22
C PHE A 441 -56.48 -37.13 -7.78
N PRO A 442 -56.46 -37.50 -6.48
CA PRO A 442 -55.90 -36.75 -5.33
C PRO A 442 -54.41 -36.98 -5.06
N ASN A 443 -53.71 -37.76 -5.88
CA ASN A 443 -52.33 -38.22 -5.66
C ASN A 443 -51.26 -37.25 -6.20
N ILE A 444 -51.53 -35.94 -6.16
CA ILE A 444 -50.54 -34.92 -6.58
C ILE A 444 -49.51 -34.76 -5.45
N PRO A 445 -48.20 -34.88 -5.73
CA PRO A 445 -47.17 -34.81 -4.71
C PRO A 445 -47.11 -33.41 -4.08
N SER A 446 -46.80 -33.35 -2.79
CA SER A 446 -46.60 -32.09 -2.08
C SER A 446 -45.22 -31.45 -2.32
N TYR A 447 -44.37 -32.08 -3.14
CA TYR A 447 -43.03 -31.59 -3.46
C TYR A 447 -42.58 -31.96 -4.89
N VAL A 448 -41.57 -31.25 -5.37
CA VAL A 448 -40.88 -31.51 -6.64
C VAL A 448 -39.37 -31.34 -6.45
N ILE A 449 -38.60 -32.25 -7.05
CA ILE A 449 -37.14 -32.18 -7.07
C ILE A 449 -36.70 -31.52 -8.38
N ILE A 450 -35.97 -30.43 -8.27
CA ILE A 450 -35.35 -29.72 -9.39
C ILE A 450 -33.85 -29.98 -9.30
N ASN A 451 -33.32 -30.86 -10.14
CA ASN A 451 -31.90 -31.20 -10.20
C ASN A 451 -31.35 -31.23 -11.64
N GLN A 452 -32.17 -30.85 -12.60
CA GLN A 452 -31.88 -30.73 -14.01
C GLN A 452 -32.95 -29.83 -14.66
N PRO A 453 -32.73 -29.31 -15.88
CA PRO A 453 -33.76 -28.56 -16.60
C PRO A 453 -35.03 -29.42 -16.75
N MET A 454 -36.19 -28.79 -16.61
CA MET A 454 -37.47 -29.51 -16.65
C MET A 454 -38.64 -28.63 -17.08
N THR A 455 -39.74 -29.26 -17.46
CA THR A 455 -41.03 -28.64 -17.65
C THR A 455 -42.00 -29.14 -16.59
N ILE A 456 -42.68 -28.22 -15.91
CA ILE A 456 -43.78 -28.50 -14.99
C ILE A 456 -45.06 -28.07 -15.69
N THR A 457 -45.91 -29.04 -16.04
CA THR A 457 -47.22 -28.76 -16.62
C THR A 457 -48.30 -29.05 -15.59
N VAL A 458 -49.14 -28.05 -15.30
CA VAL A 458 -50.29 -28.20 -14.40
C VAL A 458 -51.57 -27.95 -15.20
N SER A 459 -52.41 -28.97 -15.28
CA SER A 459 -53.74 -28.88 -15.87
C SER A 459 -54.78 -28.75 -14.77
N TYR A 460 -55.59 -27.72 -14.83
CA TYR A 460 -56.65 -27.43 -13.89
C TYR A 460 -58.02 -27.82 -14.44
N ASN A 461 -58.89 -28.32 -13.57
CA ASN A 461 -60.28 -28.62 -13.90
C ASN A 461 -61.17 -28.49 -12.65
N ILE A 462 -62.48 -28.66 -12.83
CA ILE A 462 -63.43 -28.79 -11.73
C ILE A 462 -63.07 -30.06 -10.94
N ILE A 463 -62.89 -29.91 -9.63
CA ILE A 463 -62.64 -31.02 -8.72
C ILE A 463 -63.78 -31.05 -7.72
N GLU A 464 -64.55 -32.13 -7.70
CA GLU A 464 -65.58 -32.37 -6.69
C GLU A 464 -64.92 -33.02 -5.46
N TYR A 465 -64.73 -32.24 -4.40
CA TYR A 465 -64.44 -32.80 -3.09
C TYR A 465 -65.76 -33.35 -2.55
N TRP A 466 -65.86 -34.67 -2.37
CA TRP A 466 -67.04 -35.30 -1.77
C TRP A 466 -67.39 -34.59 -0.46
N GLN A 467 -68.49 -33.82 -0.47
CA GLN A 467 -69.07 -33.30 0.77
C GLN A 467 -69.60 -34.49 1.55
N GLN A 468 -69.17 -34.60 2.81
CA GLN A 468 -69.80 -35.48 3.78
C GLN A 468 -71.27 -35.06 3.88
N LEU A 469 -72.19 -35.93 3.46
CA LEU A 469 -73.62 -35.76 3.67
C LEU A 469 -73.85 -35.63 5.17
N LYS A 470 -74.52 -34.53 5.56
CA LYS A 470 -74.86 -34.18 6.95
C LYS A 470 -75.66 -35.26 7.65
#